data_AF-A0A0F3R710-F1
#
_entry.id   AF-A0A0F3R710-F1
#
_cell.length_a   1.000
_cell.length_b   1.000
_cell.length_c   1.000
_cell.angle_alpha   90.00
_cell.angle_beta   90.00
_cell.angle_gamma   90.00
#
_symmetry.space_group_name_H-M   'P 1'
#
loop_
_entity.id
_entity.type
_entity.pdbx_description
1 polymer ?
#
loop_
_entity_poly.entity_id
_entity_poly.type
_entity_poly.pdbx_seq_one_letter_code
_entity_poly.pdbx_strand_id
1 'polypeptide(L)'
;MVKPSINFTDLPKIDVILISHNHYDHLDIRTIKDLWVRDKPKIITPLMNDVIIKKHISDAEIVTLGWGESYKEQEIQLNSKSFREDEFKGDVEFYLEPAQHWSARGIFDKNKALWGTFIIKTKIGDICFIGDSGYNDTLFKEIGKKHNIDENKFIIPEIGEFFLFDKNDL
;
A
#
# COMPACT_ATOMS: atom_id res chain seq x y z
N MET A 1 21.12 -11.48 3.44
CA MET A 1 20.05 -10.86 2.63
C MET A 1 19.77 -11.76 1.46
N VAL A 2 18.49 -12.10 1.27
CA VAL A 2 18.01 -12.76 0.04
C VAL A 2 17.87 -11.67 -1.03
N LYS A 3 18.16 -11.98 -2.30
CA LYS A 3 17.97 -11.03 -3.38
C LYS A 3 16.47 -10.91 -3.68
N PRO A 4 15.95 -9.71 -4.03
CA PRO A 4 14.58 -9.56 -4.48
C PRO A 4 14.27 -10.47 -5.69
N SER A 5 13.03 -10.94 -5.79
CA SER A 5 12.58 -11.82 -6.87
C SER A 5 12.53 -11.12 -8.24
N ILE A 6 12.45 -9.79 -8.26
CA ILE A 6 12.44 -8.95 -9.45
C ILE A 6 13.56 -7.92 -9.33
N ASN A 7 14.35 -7.69 -10.39
CA ASN A 7 15.34 -6.63 -10.36
C ASN A 7 14.66 -5.27 -10.40
N PHE A 8 15.20 -4.29 -9.71
CA PHE A 8 14.65 -2.93 -9.68
C PHE A 8 14.45 -2.33 -11.08
N THR A 9 15.38 -2.58 -12.01
CA THR A 9 15.33 -2.10 -13.40
C THR A 9 14.23 -2.75 -14.23
N ASP A 10 13.72 -3.90 -13.79
CA ASP A 10 12.70 -4.67 -14.51
C ASP A 10 11.28 -4.30 -14.03
N LEU A 11 11.18 -3.52 -12.95
CA LEU A 11 9.90 -3.01 -12.46
C LEU A 11 9.23 -2.12 -13.52
N PRO A 12 7.90 -2.23 -13.72
CA PRO A 12 7.16 -1.25 -14.50
C PRO A 12 7.24 0.13 -13.83
N LYS A 13 6.80 1.17 -14.54
CA LYS A 13 6.58 2.49 -13.94
C LYS A 13 5.62 2.32 -12.75
N ILE A 14 5.99 2.85 -11.60
CA ILE A 14 5.17 2.84 -10.39
C ILE A 14 4.45 4.17 -10.26
N ASP A 15 3.12 4.16 -10.21
CA ASP A 15 2.31 5.37 -10.04
C ASP A 15 1.94 5.64 -8.57
N VAL A 16 1.75 4.58 -7.77
CA VAL A 16 1.37 4.67 -6.35
C VAL A 16 2.19 3.70 -5.51
N ILE A 17 2.65 4.16 -4.34
CA ILE A 17 3.25 3.33 -3.29
C ILE A 17 2.32 3.34 -2.07
N LEU A 18 1.97 2.14 -1.58
CA LEU A 18 1.27 1.97 -0.31
C LEU A 18 2.26 1.51 0.77
N ILE A 19 2.24 2.17 1.93
CA ILE A 19 3.07 1.81 3.09
C ILE A 19 2.14 1.52 4.26
N SER A 20 2.07 0.27 4.72
CA SER A 20 1.14 -0.15 5.79
C SER A 20 1.58 0.31 7.19
N HIS A 21 2.88 0.37 7.45
CA HIS A 21 3.46 0.81 8.73
C HIS A 21 4.96 1.10 8.60
N ASN A 22 5.60 1.54 9.69
CA ASN A 22 6.97 2.08 9.63
C ASN A 22 8.11 1.11 9.94
N HIS A 23 7.88 -0.20 10.05
CA HIS A 23 9.00 -1.14 10.27
C HIS A 23 9.96 -1.15 9.09
N TYR A 24 11.19 -1.63 9.29
CA TYR A 24 12.27 -1.51 8.30
C TYR A 24 12.07 -2.35 7.05
N ASP A 25 11.39 -3.47 7.20
CA ASP A 25 10.88 -4.33 6.14
C ASP A 25 9.77 -3.65 5.34
N HIS A 26 8.84 -2.94 5.97
CA HIS A 26 7.69 -2.30 5.28
C HIS A 26 7.88 -0.84 4.84
N LEU A 27 8.94 -0.19 5.31
CA LEU A 27 9.30 1.17 4.97
C LEU A 27 10.82 1.25 4.76
N ASP A 28 11.23 0.87 3.55
CA ASP A 28 12.59 0.98 3.08
C ASP A 28 12.83 2.31 2.36
N ILE A 29 13.51 3.22 3.05
CA ILE A 29 13.78 4.57 2.56
C ILE A 29 14.61 4.56 1.26
N ARG A 30 15.47 3.56 1.06
CA ARG A 30 16.32 3.50 -0.15
C ARG A 30 15.46 3.23 -1.37
N THR A 31 14.62 2.20 -1.32
CA THR A 31 13.69 1.84 -2.39
C THR A 31 12.72 2.98 -2.70
N ILE A 32 12.12 3.60 -1.67
CA ILE A 32 11.21 4.73 -1.87
C ILE A 32 11.93 5.90 -2.56
N LYS A 33 13.18 6.18 -2.17
CA LYS A 33 13.98 7.25 -2.79
C LYS A 33 14.31 6.95 -4.25
N ASP A 34 14.71 5.72 -4.55
CA ASP A 34 15.05 5.33 -5.91
C ASP A 34 13.81 5.36 -6.82
N LEU A 35 12.65 4.92 -6.31
CA LEU A 35 11.36 5.02 -7.01
C LEU A 35 10.92 6.48 -7.18
N TRP A 36 11.11 7.34 -6.18
CA TRP A 36 10.80 8.76 -6.28
C TRP A 36 11.61 9.44 -7.39
N VAL A 37 12.91 9.17 -7.47
CA VAL A 37 13.78 9.71 -8.52
C VAL A 37 13.35 9.20 -9.91
N ARG A 38 12.97 7.92 -10.01
CA ARG A 38 12.64 7.29 -11.30
C ARG A 38 11.25 7.68 -11.81
N ASP A 39 10.23 7.54 -10.98
CA ASP A 39 8.82 7.52 -11.41
C ASP A 39 7.96 8.65 -10.79
N LYS A 40 8.43 9.27 -9.69
CA LYS A 40 7.67 10.22 -8.86
C LYS A 40 6.26 9.72 -8.46
N PRO A 41 6.13 8.53 -7.86
CA PRO A 41 4.83 7.99 -7.48
C PRO A 41 4.18 8.80 -6.36
N LYS A 42 2.84 8.77 -6.31
CA LYS A 42 2.10 9.18 -5.11
C LYS A 42 2.38 8.16 -4.00
N ILE A 43 2.67 8.65 -2.78
CA ILE A 43 2.84 7.78 -1.62
C ILE A 43 1.61 7.91 -0.73
N ILE A 44 0.95 6.79 -0.40
CA ILE A 44 -0.18 6.75 0.52
C ILE A 44 0.23 5.92 1.74
N THR A 45 0.09 6.50 2.93
CA THR A 45 0.61 5.90 4.16
C THR A 45 -0.21 6.33 5.38
N PRO A 46 -0.19 5.59 6.51
CA PRO A 46 -0.83 6.06 7.72
C PRO A 46 -0.20 7.34 8.29
N LEU A 47 -0.95 8.06 9.13
CA LEU A 47 -0.49 9.25 9.83
C LEU A 47 0.93 9.12 10.43
N MET A 48 1.72 10.19 10.31
CA MET A 48 3.10 10.37 10.82
C MET A 48 4.20 9.53 10.14
N ASN A 49 3.87 8.64 9.21
CA ASN A 49 4.89 7.99 8.37
C ASN A 49 5.52 8.97 7.37
N ASP A 50 4.75 9.96 6.91
CA ASP A 50 5.21 11.04 6.03
C ASP A 50 6.38 11.82 6.63
N VAL A 51 6.38 12.05 7.95
CA VAL A 51 7.48 12.72 8.66
C VAL A 51 8.79 11.96 8.51
N ILE A 52 8.73 10.62 8.46
CA ILE A 52 9.89 9.75 8.29
C ILE A 52 10.40 9.86 6.85
N ILE A 53 9.49 9.78 5.88
CA ILE A 53 9.81 9.84 4.45
C ILE A 53 10.37 11.22 4.06
N LYS A 54 9.72 12.30 4.50
CA LYS A 54 10.11 13.68 4.18
C LYS A 54 11.46 14.11 4.74
N LYS A 55 11.99 13.41 5.75
CA LYS A 55 13.38 13.62 6.21
C LYS A 55 14.41 13.23 5.15
N HIS A 56 14.05 12.35 4.23
CA HIS A 56 14.94 11.82 3.19
C HIS A 56 14.54 12.26 1.77
N ILE A 57 13.26 12.59 1.58
CA ILE A 57 12.66 12.97 0.30
C ILE A 57 11.67 14.12 0.56
N SER A 58 12.20 15.34 0.72
CA SER A 58 11.42 16.48 1.21
C SER A 58 10.29 16.93 0.27
N ASP A 59 10.45 16.66 -1.03
CA ASP A 59 9.51 17.00 -2.09
C ASP A 59 8.56 15.85 -2.46
N ALA A 60 8.61 14.72 -1.74
CA ALA A 60 7.72 13.59 -1.97
C ALA A 60 6.24 14.00 -1.87
N GLU A 61 5.45 13.55 -2.84
CA GLU A 61 3.99 13.67 -2.82
C GLU A 61 3.40 12.57 -1.96
N ILE A 62 2.92 12.95 -0.76
CA ILE A 62 2.43 12.00 0.25
C ILE A 62 1.03 12.37 0.69
N VAL A 63 0.15 11.37 0.71
CA VAL A 63 -1.15 11.40 1.37
C VAL A 63 -1.06 10.58 2.65
N THR A 64 -1.47 11.18 3.77
CA THR A 64 -1.57 10.49 5.05
C THR A 64 -3.02 10.21 5.40
N LEU A 65 -3.29 9.00 5.89
CA LEU A 65 -4.62 8.56 6.29
C LEU A 65 -4.64 8.11 7.76
N GLY A 66 -5.69 8.50 8.47
CA GLY A 66 -6.14 7.89 9.72
C GLY A 66 -7.02 6.66 9.47
N TRP A 67 -7.29 5.88 10.51
CA TRP A 67 -8.22 4.75 10.40
C TRP A 67 -9.64 5.23 10.06
N GLY A 68 -10.25 4.56 9.09
CA GLY A 68 -11.55 4.89 8.53
C GLY A 68 -11.53 6.02 7.50
N GLU A 69 -10.38 6.63 7.25
CA GLU A 69 -10.23 7.65 6.19
C GLU A 69 -9.93 6.98 4.83
N SER A 70 -10.24 7.71 3.76
CA SER A 70 -9.95 7.28 2.40
C SER A 70 -9.36 8.39 1.55
N TYR A 71 -8.68 7.98 0.49
CA TYR A 71 -8.19 8.85 -0.57
C TYR A 71 -8.54 8.27 -1.93
N LYS A 72 -9.01 9.12 -2.84
CA LYS A 72 -9.32 8.76 -4.21
C LYS A 72 -8.29 9.37 -5.14
N GLU A 73 -7.55 8.51 -5.83
CA GLU A 73 -6.63 8.91 -6.89
C GLU A 73 -7.33 8.72 -8.24
N GLN A 74 -7.28 9.74 -9.09
CA GLN A 74 -8.05 9.78 -10.33
C GLN A 74 -7.19 9.33 -11.50
N GLU A 75 -7.84 8.72 -12.49
CA GLU A 75 -7.21 8.34 -13.77
C GLU A 75 -5.94 7.48 -13.65
N ILE A 76 -5.85 6.63 -12.61
CA ILE A 76 -4.78 5.63 -12.57
C ILE A 76 -4.96 4.70 -13.77
N GLN A 77 -3.89 4.56 -14.54
CA GLN A 77 -3.82 3.62 -15.65
C GLN A 77 -3.08 2.37 -15.16
N LEU A 78 -3.84 1.33 -14.80
CA LEU A 78 -3.23 0.04 -14.47
C LEU A 78 -2.78 -0.62 -15.78
N ASN A 79 -1.48 -0.53 -16.06
CA ASN A 79 -0.89 -1.08 -17.27
C ASN A 79 -0.72 -2.59 -17.14
N SER A 80 -1.63 -3.36 -17.73
CA SER A 80 -1.46 -4.82 -17.89
C SER A 80 -1.37 -5.19 -19.36
N LYS A 81 -0.33 -5.94 -19.76
CA LYS A 81 -0.30 -6.60 -21.08
C LYS A 81 -1.16 -7.89 -21.17
N SER A 82 -1.95 -8.20 -20.14
CA SER A 82 -2.83 -9.40 -20.08
C SER A 82 -4.30 -9.02 -20.24
N PHE A 83 -4.63 -7.73 -20.15
CA PHE A 83 -5.97 -7.19 -20.31
C PHE A 83 -5.97 -6.08 -21.36
N ARG A 84 -7.14 -5.69 -21.89
CA ARG A 84 -7.25 -4.57 -22.84
C ARG A 84 -7.02 -3.26 -22.08
N GLU A 85 -6.24 -2.34 -22.65
CA GLU A 85 -5.87 -1.05 -22.03
C GLU A 85 -7.07 -0.23 -21.52
N ASP A 86 -8.23 -0.40 -22.17
CA ASP A 86 -9.45 0.36 -21.91
C ASP A 86 -10.20 -0.08 -20.64
N GLU A 87 -9.97 -1.32 -20.17
CA GLU A 87 -10.73 -1.93 -19.05
C GLU A 87 -10.26 -1.43 -17.68
N PHE A 88 -9.05 -0.86 -17.62
CA PHE A 88 -8.31 -0.63 -16.38
C PHE A 88 -7.97 0.83 -16.09
N LYS A 89 -8.53 1.76 -16.89
CA LYS A 89 -8.47 3.20 -16.60
C LYS A 89 -9.61 3.58 -15.67
N GLY A 90 -9.28 4.16 -14.52
CA GLY A 90 -10.29 4.70 -13.62
C GLY A 90 -9.77 5.15 -12.28
N ASP A 91 -10.69 5.68 -11.50
CA ASP A 91 -10.41 6.07 -10.13
C ASP A 91 -10.16 4.84 -9.28
N VAL A 92 -9.17 4.93 -8.40
CA VAL A 92 -8.90 3.94 -7.35
C VAL A 92 -9.09 4.63 -6.01
N GLU A 93 -9.84 3.98 -5.12
CA GLU A 93 -10.07 4.50 -3.77
C GLU A 93 -9.36 3.63 -2.74
N PHE A 94 -8.52 4.26 -1.94
CA PHE A 94 -7.71 3.64 -0.90
C PHE A 94 -8.28 4.00 0.46
N TYR A 95 -8.74 3.02 1.21
CA TYR A 95 -9.17 3.17 2.60
C TYR A 95 -8.09 2.63 3.52
N LEU A 96 -7.85 3.31 4.64
CA LEU A 96 -7.02 2.77 5.71
C LEU A 96 -7.91 2.29 6.86
N GLU A 97 -7.82 1.00 7.19
CA GLU A 97 -8.53 0.38 8.30
C GLU A 97 -7.56 -0.08 9.39
N PRO A 98 -8.05 -0.34 10.62
CA PRO A 98 -7.20 -0.87 11.68
C PRO A 98 -6.57 -2.22 11.32
N ALA A 99 -5.42 -2.49 11.92
CA ALA A 99 -4.72 -3.76 11.90
C ALA A 99 -4.26 -4.10 13.32
N GLN A 100 -4.19 -5.39 13.64
CA GLN A 100 -3.63 -5.85 14.91
C GLN A 100 -2.09 -5.87 14.82
N HIS A 101 -1.49 -4.69 14.94
CA HIS A 101 -0.04 -4.50 14.84
C HIS A 101 0.44 -3.31 15.69
N TRP A 102 1.67 -2.86 15.45
CA TRP A 102 2.33 -1.73 16.11
C TRP A 102 3.33 -1.07 15.16
N SER A 103 4.01 -0.02 15.61
CA SER A 103 5.00 0.70 14.81
C SER A 103 6.23 1.09 15.66
N ALA A 104 7.43 1.07 15.07
CA ALA A 104 8.65 1.69 15.60
C ALA A 104 9.78 1.66 14.56
N ARG A 105 10.72 2.61 14.65
CA ARG A 105 12.02 2.57 13.95
C ARG A 105 13.22 2.75 14.87
N GLY A 106 13.00 3.21 16.09
CA GLY A 106 14.01 3.38 17.12
C GLY A 106 13.53 2.92 18.49
N ILE A 107 14.33 3.19 19.51
CA ILE A 107 14.04 2.72 20.88
C ILE A 107 13.01 3.57 21.64
N PHE A 108 12.68 4.76 21.13
CA PHE A 108 11.79 5.74 21.81
C PHE A 108 10.61 6.21 20.94
N ASP A 109 10.29 5.49 19.86
CA ASP A 109 9.24 5.89 18.91
C ASP A 109 8.14 4.84 18.70
N LYS A 110 8.05 3.87 19.61
CA LYS A 110 6.98 2.88 19.61
C LYS A 110 5.61 3.56 19.56
N ASN A 111 4.77 3.15 18.61
CA ASN A 111 3.42 3.62 18.36
C ASN A 111 3.29 5.13 18.09
N LYS A 112 4.37 5.81 17.69
CA LYS A 112 4.32 7.24 17.33
C LYS A 112 3.89 7.51 15.89
N ALA A 113 3.87 6.48 15.04
CA ALA A 113 3.27 6.53 13.72
C ALA A 113 2.16 5.49 13.60
N LEU A 114 1.13 5.77 12.80
CA LEU A 114 0.02 4.87 12.62
C LEU A 114 0.43 3.69 11.72
N TRP A 115 -0.35 2.61 11.77
CA TRP A 115 -0.23 1.40 10.96
C TRP A 115 -1.63 1.00 10.47
N GLY A 116 -1.78 0.16 9.45
CA GLY A 116 -3.13 -0.32 9.08
C GLY A 116 -3.20 -1.26 7.90
N THR A 117 -4.43 -1.71 7.66
CA THR A 117 -4.86 -2.49 6.51
C THR A 117 -5.34 -1.54 5.42
N PHE A 118 -4.95 -1.74 4.17
CA PHE A 118 -5.53 -1.00 3.04
C PHE A 118 -6.66 -1.79 2.39
N ILE A 119 -7.82 -1.15 2.19
CA ILE A 119 -8.84 -1.63 1.26
C ILE A 119 -8.74 -0.77 -0.01
N ILE A 120 -8.52 -1.42 -1.14
CA ILE A 120 -8.26 -0.79 -2.42
C ILE A 120 -9.43 -1.13 -3.34
N LYS A 121 -10.30 -0.15 -3.58
CA LYS A 121 -11.47 -0.31 -4.44
C LYS A 121 -11.10 0.08 -5.86
N THR A 122 -11.27 -0.86 -6.78
CA THR A 122 -11.05 -0.65 -8.22
C THR A 122 -12.31 -1.00 -9.00
N LYS A 123 -12.35 -0.66 -10.30
CA LYS A 123 -13.50 -1.02 -11.16
C LYS A 123 -13.66 -2.52 -11.40
N ILE A 124 -12.59 -3.29 -11.25
CA ILE A 124 -12.56 -4.73 -11.57
C ILE A 124 -12.62 -5.63 -10.33
N GLY A 125 -12.43 -5.06 -9.14
CA GLY A 125 -12.45 -5.80 -7.88
C GLY A 125 -11.83 -5.01 -6.73
N ASP A 126 -12.07 -5.48 -5.52
CA ASP A 126 -11.51 -4.90 -4.29
C ASP A 126 -10.32 -5.74 -3.83
N ILE A 127 -9.24 -5.09 -3.40
CA ILE A 127 -8.06 -5.73 -2.84
C ILE A 127 -7.95 -5.36 -1.36
N CYS A 128 -7.61 -6.33 -0.51
CA CYS A 128 -7.37 -6.10 0.91
C CYS A 128 -5.91 -6.42 1.24
N PHE A 129 -5.13 -5.37 1.52
CA PHE A 129 -3.76 -5.50 1.99
C PHE A 129 -3.71 -5.40 3.51
N ILE A 130 -3.52 -6.52 4.19
CA ILE A 130 -3.54 -6.58 5.66
C ILE A 130 -2.24 -6.16 6.36
N GLY A 131 -1.15 -5.93 5.61
CA GLY A 131 0.18 -5.73 6.17
C GLY A 131 0.60 -6.89 7.09
N ASP A 132 1.24 -6.56 8.21
CA ASP A 132 1.68 -7.50 9.24
C ASP A 132 0.63 -7.72 10.35
N SER A 133 -0.66 -7.55 10.03
CA SER A 133 -1.71 -7.72 11.04
C SER A 133 -1.69 -9.13 11.62
N GLY A 134 -1.64 -9.22 12.95
CA GLY A 134 -1.95 -10.46 13.65
C GLY A 134 -3.39 -10.92 13.36
N TYR A 135 -3.63 -12.22 13.52
CA TYR A 135 -4.97 -12.79 13.32
C TYR A 135 -5.98 -12.17 14.31
N ASN A 136 -7.05 -11.59 13.76
CA ASN A 136 -8.18 -11.05 14.50
C ASN A 136 -9.46 -11.22 13.67
N ASP A 137 -10.17 -12.32 13.93
CA ASP A 137 -11.37 -12.69 13.18
C ASP A 137 -12.46 -11.60 13.21
N THR A 138 -12.66 -10.99 14.38
CA THR A 138 -13.67 -9.93 14.56
C THR A 138 -13.34 -8.72 13.69
N LEU A 139 -12.09 -8.25 13.74
CA LEU A 139 -11.62 -7.09 12.96
C LEU A 139 -11.83 -7.29 11.46
N PHE A 140 -11.38 -8.42 10.90
CA PHE A 140 -11.48 -8.66 9.47
C PHE A 140 -12.93 -8.86 9.00
N LYS A 141 -13.78 -9.49 9.83
CA LYS A 141 -15.23 -9.60 9.55
C LYS A 141 -15.91 -8.23 9.57
N GLU A 142 -15.54 -7.35 10.47
CA GLU A 142 -16.08 -5.99 10.54
C GLU A 142 -15.64 -5.16 9.33
N ILE A 143 -14.36 -5.24 8.94
CA ILE A 143 -13.84 -4.59 7.73
C ILE A 143 -14.56 -5.11 6.48
N GLY A 144 -14.69 -6.43 6.33
CA GLY A 144 -15.39 -7.04 5.20
C GLY A 144 -16.85 -6.58 5.08
N LYS A 145 -17.57 -6.52 6.20
CA LYS A 145 -18.95 -5.99 6.26
C LYS A 145 -19.01 -4.50 5.93
N LYS A 146 -18.11 -3.68 6.51
CA LYS A 146 -18.07 -2.23 6.31
C LYS A 146 -17.90 -1.88 4.83
N HIS A 147 -17.03 -2.62 4.14
CA HIS A 147 -16.66 -2.35 2.76
C HIS A 147 -17.45 -3.16 1.73
N ASN A 148 -18.38 -4.02 2.16
CA ASN A 148 -19.10 -4.98 1.32
C ASN A 148 -18.16 -5.81 0.45
N ILE A 149 -17.04 -6.27 1.02
CA ILE A 149 -16.04 -7.05 0.30
C ILE A 149 -16.62 -8.45 0.05
N ASP A 150 -16.66 -8.83 -1.23
CA ASP A 150 -17.02 -10.20 -1.64
C ASP A 150 -15.86 -11.14 -1.28
N GLU A 151 -16.10 -12.06 -0.35
CA GLU A 151 -15.12 -13.06 0.10
C GLU A 151 -14.58 -13.92 -1.05
N ASN A 152 -15.31 -14.03 -2.17
CA ASN A 152 -14.91 -14.77 -3.36
C ASN A 152 -14.04 -13.96 -4.34
N LYS A 153 -13.83 -12.66 -4.09
CA LYS A 153 -12.98 -11.76 -4.89
C LYS A 153 -11.76 -11.27 -4.12
N PHE A 154 -11.42 -11.97 -3.05
CA PHE A 154 -10.35 -11.60 -2.14
C PHE A 154 -8.98 -11.99 -2.73
N ILE A 155 -8.20 -10.98 -3.09
CA ILE A 155 -6.79 -11.18 -3.42
C ILE A 155 -5.99 -10.90 -2.15
N ILE A 156 -5.57 -11.96 -1.47
CA ILE A 156 -4.51 -11.90 -0.45
C ILE A 156 -3.22 -12.22 -1.21
N PRO A 157 -2.36 -11.24 -1.50
CA PRO A 157 -1.06 -11.61 -1.99
C PRO A 157 -0.30 -12.27 -0.84
N GLU A 158 0.39 -13.35 -1.18
CA GLU A 158 1.29 -14.04 -0.28
C GLU A 158 2.35 -13.06 0.20
N ILE A 159 2.41 -12.87 1.52
CA ILE A 159 3.44 -12.20 2.34
C ILE A 159 4.53 -11.51 1.50
N GLY A 160 4.32 -10.23 1.20
CA GLY A 160 5.26 -9.35 0.53
C GLY A 160 5.31 -7.99 1.22
N GLU A 161 6.52 -7.51 1.52
CA GLU A 161 6.82 -6.32 2.31
C GLU A 161 6.37 -4.99 1.65
N PHE A 162 6.03 -5.04 0.35
CA PHE A 162 5.47 -3.93 -0.43
C PHE A 162 4.41 -4.45 -1.40
N PHE A 163 3.33 -3.68 -1.59
CA PHE A 163 2.43 -3.90 -2.73
C PHE A 163 2.95 -3.07 -3.89
N LEU A 164 3.71 -3.75 -4.75
CA LEU A 164 3.93 -3.30 -6.11
C LEU A 164 2.85 -3.97 -6.94
N PHE A 165 2.02 -3.19 -7.62
CA PHE A 165 1.09 -3.76 -8.57
C PHE A 165 1.90 -4.33 -9.75
N ASP A 166 2.13 -5.64 -9.74
CA ASP A 166 2.65 -6.39 -10.89
C ASP A 166 1.55 -7.27 -11.50
N LYS A 167 1.56 -7.30 -12.82
CA LYS A 167 0.59 -7.83 -13.77
C LYS A 167 0.34 -9.35 -13.67
N ASN A 168 1.16 -10.10 -12.94
CA ASN A 168 1.10 -11.57 -12.93
C ASN A 168 0.23 -12.14 -11.80
N ASP A 169 -0.27 -11.31 -10.87
CA ASP A 169 -1.04 -11.73 -9.69
C ASP A 169 -2.56 -11.49 -9.81
N LEU A 170 -3.07 -11.30 -11.04
CA LEU A 170 -4.50 -11.15 -11.38
C LEU A 170 -4.91 -12.04 -12.55
#